data_AF-A0A820V0N7-F1
#
_entry.id   AF-A0A820V0N7-F1
#
_cell.length_a   1.000
_cell.length_b   1.000
_cell.length_c   1.000
_cell.angle_alpha   90.00
_cell.angle_beta   90.00
_cell.angle_gamma   90.00
#
_symmetry.space_group_name_H-M   'P 1'
#
loop_
_entity.id
_entity.type
_entity.pdbx_description
1 polymer ?
#
loop_
_entity_poly.entity_id
_entity_poly.type
_entity_poly.pdbx_seq_one_letter_code
_entity_poly.pdbx_strand_id
1 'polypeptide(L)'
;MTRDFENDLLSQASRIKDIRNLVRQEYNSSSHQELRSLVNQTSDYAQDLFTISKDYSDKLDIAETTLSLVTDLTSHIIELETRLASHTPLIDDEQYIHRQLDDLNELDKQLQSIEKSIKELLTQSKQLGNDKLIRISEQLTSRWQQINSEINQRNRSIAQCLETHRSFETLYQQEGHILDNLQQRIETLEPIPTDPNKLRLMAKTVTV
;
A
#
# COMPACT_ATOMS: atom_id res chain seq x y z
N MET A 1 -28.91 -38.15 89.13
CA MET A 1 -29.40 -37.31 88.03
C MET A 1 -28.29 -36.55 87.30
N THR A 2 -27.31 -35.94 87.98
CA THR A 2 -26.20 -35.22 87.30
C THR A 2 -25.18 -36.13 86.61
N ARG A 3 -24.84 -37.28 87.21
CA ARG A 3 -23.89 -38.25 86.62
C ARG A 3 -24.39 -38.92 85.34
N ASP A 4 -25.68 -39.19 85.24
CA ASP A 4 -26.27 -39.84 84.05
C ASP A 4 -26.32 -38.86 82.87
N PHE A 5 -26.55 -37.58 83.15
CA PHE A 5 -26.54 -36.52 82.13
C PHE A 5 -25.12 -36.22 81.59
N GLU A 6 -24.11 -36.20 82.47
CA GLU A 6 -22.70 -36.08 82.04
C GLU A 6 -22.24 -37.26 81.19
N ASN A 7 -22.62 -38.48 81.55
CA ASN A 7 -22.29 -39.68 80.77
C ASN A 7 -22.94 -39.65 79.39
N ASP A 8 -24.17 -39.15 79.28
CA ASP A 8 -24.88 -39.04 78.01
C ASP A 8 -24.27 -37.96 77.10
N LEU A 9 -23.85 -36.82 77.68
CA LEU A 9 -23.11 -35.78 76.95
C LEU A 9 -21.74 -36.25 76.45
N LEU A 10 -21.00 -37.03 77.25
CA LEU A 10 -19.72 -37.62 76.84
C LEU A 10 -19.90 -38.65 75.72
N SER A 11 -20.96 -39.45 75.79
CA SER A 11 -21.35 -40.41 74.74
C SER A 11 -21.69 -39.70 73.42
N GLN A 12 -22.47 -38.61 73.48
CA GLN A 12 -22.80 -37.81 72.29
C GLN A 12 -21.56 -37.13 71.71
N ALA A 13 -20.67 -36.57 72.53
CA ALA A 13 -19.42 -35.98 72.08
C ALA A 13 -18.49 -36.99 71.39
N SER A 14 -18.43 -38.24 71.89
CA SER A 14 -17.70 -39.33 71.24
C SER A 14 -18.29 -39.66 69.86
N ARG A 15 -19.61 -39.82 69.76
CA ARG A 15 -20.29 -40.07 68.48
C ARG A 15 -20.05 -38.98 67.44
N ILE A 16 -20.07 -37.71 67.86
CA ILE A 16 -19.77 -36.57 66.97
C ILE A 16 -18.32 -36.63 66.48
N LYS A 17 -17.38 -37.02 67.34
CA LYS A 17 -15.97 -37.20 66.96
C LYS A 17 -15.79 -38.36 65.99
N ASP A 18 -16.49 -39.47 66.18
CA ASP A 18 -16.44 -40.64 65.31
C ASP A 18 -17.05 -40.34 63.93
N ILE A 19 -18.20 -39.66 63.88
CA ILE A 19 -18.80 -39.18 62.64
C ILE A 19 -17.85 -38.21 61.92
N ARG A 20 -17.22 -37.28 62.66
CA ARG A 20 -16.25 -36.34 62.08
C ARG A 20 -15.04 -37.08 61.49
N ASN A 21 -14.56 -38.12 62.16
CA ASN A 21 -13.44 -38.93 61.67
C ASN A 21 -13.83 -39.74 60.43
N LEU A 22 -15.02 -40.36 60.41
CA LEU A 22 -15.57 -41.08 59.26
C LEU A 22 -15.72 -40.16 58.05
N VAL A 23 -16.30 -38.97 58.23
CA VAL A 23 -16.43 -37.96 57.15
C VAL A 23 -15.06 -37.53 56.64
N ARG A 24 -14.07 -37.32 57.53
CA ARG A 24 -12.68 -37.03 57.12
C ARG A 24 -12.05 -38.19 56.34
N GLN A 25 -12.36 -39.43 56.71
CA GLN A 25 -11.80 -40.63 56.10
C GLN A 25 -12.40 -40.88 54.71
N GLU A 26 -13.71 -40.67 54.54
CA GLU A 26 -14.38 -40.70 53.23
C GLU A 26 -13.90 -39.56 52.33
N TYR A 27 -13.77 -38.35 52.85
CA TYR A 27 -13.29 -37.21 52.08
C TYR A 27 -11.82 -37.35 51.65
N ASN A 28 -11.02 -38.08 52.43
CA ASN A 28 -9.65 -38.45 52.11
C ASN A 28 -9.53 -39.85 51.48
N SER A 29 -10.65 -40.49 51.13
CA SER A 29 -10.62 -41.78 50.45
C SER A 29 -9.95 -41.65 49.09
N SER A 30 -9.29 -42.72 48.62
CA SER A 30 -8.66 -42.78 47.30
C SER A 30 -9.61 -42.30 46.20
N SER A 31 -10.88 -42.72 46.27
CA SER A 31 -11.91 -42.34 45.29
C SER A 31 -12.25 -40.84 45.29
N HIS A 32 -12.27 -40.18 46.44
CA HIS A 32 -12.47 -38.72 46.50
C HIS A 32 -11.23 -37.95 46.00
N GLN A 33 -10.03 -38.45 46.25
CA GLN A 33 -8.80 -37.88 45.70
C GLN A 33 -8.70 -38.05 44.18
N GLU A 34 -9.07 -39.23 43.66
CA GLU A 34 -9.17 -39.52 42.22
C GLU A 34 -10.19 -38.61 41.54
N LEU A 35 -11.40 -38.48 42.09
CA LEU A 35 -12.42 -37.56 41.54
C LEU A 35 -11.94 -36.11 41.51
N ARG A 36 -11.27 -35.63 42.57
CA ARG A 36 -10.67 -34.29 42.58
C ARG A 36 -9.59 -34.12 41.51
N SER A 37 -8.71 -35.10 41.39
CA SER A 37 -7.68 -35.09 40.35
C SER A 37 -8.31 -35.02 38.97
N LEU A 38 -9.36 -35.81 38.73
CA LEU A 38 -10.08 -35.84 37.46
C LEU A 38 -10.79 -34.51 37.16
N VAL A 39 -11.43 -33.91 38.18
CA VAL A 39 -12.09 -32.60 38.06
C VAL A 39 -11.08 -31.51 37.75
N ASN A 40 -9.94 -31.48 38.45
CA ASN A 40 -8.87 -30.52 38.19
C ASN A 40 -8.31 -30.68 36.77
N GLN A 41 -8.00 -31.91 36.36
CA GLN A 41 -7.51 -32.20 35.01
C GLN A 41 -8.52 -31.81 33.92
N THR A 42 -9.82 -32.03 34.18
CA THR A 42 -10.89 -31.63 33.25
C THR A 42 -11.02 -30.10 33.18
N SER A 43 -10.86 -29.41 34.32
CA SER A 43 -10.84 -27.95 34.39
C SER A 43 -9.65 -27.36 33.63
N ASP A 44 -8.46 -27.92 33.81
CA ASP A 44 -7.25 -27.50 33.10
C ASP A 44 -7.42 -27.70 31.60
N TYR A 45 -7.93 -28.86 31.18
CA TYR A 45 -8.20 -29.14 29.77
C TYR A 45 -9.25 -28.20 29.16
N ALA A 46 -10.32 -27.86 29.91
CA ALA A 46 -11.32 -26.90 29.47
C ALA A 46 -10.74 -25.49 29.31
N GLN A 47 -9.84 -25.08 30.21
CA GLN A 47 -9.14 -23.80 30.15
C GLN A 47 -8.18 -23.73 28.95
N ASP A 48 -7.46 -24.82 28.67
CA ASP A 48 -6.60 -24.94 27.48
C ASP A 48 -7.41 -24.84 26.20
N LEU A 49 -8.54 -25.57 26.11
CA LEU A 49 -9.45 -25.51 24.97
C LEU A 49 -10.01 -24.10 24.75
N PHE A 50 -10.38 -23.39 25.82
CA PHE A 50 -10.85 -22.01 25.73
C PHE A 50 -9.77 -21.08 25.18
N THR A 51 -8.52 -21.25 25.66
CA THR A 51 -7.37 -20.45 25.20
C THR A 51 -7.05 -20.71 23.73
N ILE A 52 -7.06 -21.97 23.31
CA ILE A 52 -6.87 -22.36 21.91
C ILE A 52 -8.00 -21.81 21.03
N SER A 53 -9.25 -21.94 21.46
CA SER A 53 -10.41 -21.43 20.71
C SER A 53 -10.33 -19.92 20.51
N LYS A 54 -9.85 -19.18 21.51
CA LYS A 54 -9.66 -17.73 21.41
C LYS A 54 -8.56 -17.37 20.42
N ASP A 55 -7.40 -18.04 20.49
CA ASP A 55 -6.29 -17.84 19.54
C ASP A 55 -6.72 -18.12 18.09
N TYR A 56 -7.54 -19.15 17.86
CA TYR A 56 -8.10 -19.43 16.54
C TYR A 56 -9.07 -18.36 16.05
N SER A 57 -9.94 -17.84 16.94
CA SER A 57 -10.86 -16.75 16.61
C SER A 57 -10.08 -15.50 16.20
N ASP A 58 -9.07 -15.10 16.97
CA ASP A 58 -8.26 -13.92 16.70
C ASP A 58 -7.51 -14.07 15.35
N LYS A 59 -6.98 -15.27 15.05
CA LYS A 59 -6.34 -15.57 13.76
C LYS A 59 -7.32 -15.56 12.59
N LEU A 60 -8.55 -15.99 12.80
CA LEU A 60 -9.59 -15.97 11.76
C LEU A 60 -9.97 -14.53 11.40
N ASP A 61 -10.15 -13.66 12.39
CA ASP A 61 -10.45 -12.24 12.18
C ASP A 61 -9.32 -11.54 11.38
N ILE A 62 -8.06 -11.84 11.72
CA ILE A 62 -6.91 -11.34 10.96
C ILE A 62 -6.93 -11.90 9.54
N ALA A 63 -7.20 -13.19 9.36
CA ALA A 63 -7.23 -13.81 8.03
C ALA A 63 -8.32 -13.20 7.13
N GLU A 64 -9.52 -12.91 7.67
CA GLU A 64 -10.61 -12.28 6.92
C GLU A 64 -10.25 -10.86 6.48
N THR A 65 -9.70 -10.06 7.39
CA THR A 65 -9.26 -8.68 7.06
C THR A 65 -8.13 -8.68 6.05
N THR A 66 -7.16 -9.60 6.17
CA THR A 66 -6.08 -9.75 5.19
C THR A 66 -6.59 -10.17 3.82
N LEU A 67 -7.57 -11.09 3.75
CA LEU A 67 -8.13 -11.56 2.48
C LEU A 67 -8.87 -10.45 1.73
N SER A 68 -9.62 -9.61 2.46
CA SER A 68 -10.26 -8.41 1.91
C SER A 68 -9.20 -7.47 1.33
N LEU A 69 -8.15 -7.18 2.11
CA LEU A 69 -7.07 -6.29 1.70
C LEU A 69 -6.34 -6.79 0.45
N VAL A 70 -6.07 -8.10 0.34
CA VAL A 70 -5.49 -8.71 -0.87
C VAL A 70 -6.39 -8.47 -2.09
N THR A 71 -7.69 -8.66 -1.94
CA THR A 71 -8.65 -8.54 -3.04
C THR A 71 -8.75 -7.10 -3.53
N ASP A 72 -8.81 -6.15 -2.61
CA ASP A 72 -8.88 -4.71 -2.92
C ASP A 72 -7.59 -4.23 -3.59
N LEU A 73 -6.43 -4.61 -3.04
CA LEU A 73 -5.13 -4.26 -3.62
C LEU A 73 -4.92 -4.88 -4.99
N THR A 74 -5.31 -6.14 -5.17
CA THR A 74 -5.19 -6.81 -6.46
C THR A 74 -6.02 -6.10 -7.53
N SER A 75 -7.25 -5.71 -7.18
CA SER A 75 -8.15 -5.01 -8.10
C SER A 75 -7.59 -3.63 -8.48
N HIS A 76 -7.15 -2.84 -7.50
CA HIS A 76 -6.54 -1.53 -7.76
C HIS A 76 -5.25 -1.63 -8.58
N ILE A 77 -4.36 -2.59 -8.28
CA ILE A 77 -3.12 -2.76 -9.04
C ILE A 77 -3.42 -3.13 -10.49
N ILE A 78 -4.40 -4.01 -10.75
CA ILE A 78 -4.83 -4.35 -12.12
C ILE A 78 -5.38 -3.12 -12.85
N GLU A 79 -6.18 -2.30 -12.17
CA GLU A 79 -6.71 -1.06 -12.75
C GLU A 79 -5.58 -0.09 -13.13
N LEU A 80 -4.62 0.13 -12.22
CA LEU A 80 -3.47 0.99 -12.46
C LEU A 80 -2.62 0.48 -13.63
N GLU A 81 -2.34 -0.82 -13.69
CA GLU A 81 -1.62 -1.44 -14.81
C GLU A 81 -2.37 -1.26 -16.14
N THR A 82 -3.69 -1.44 -16.13
CA THR A 82 -4.52 -1.30 -17.34
C THR A 82 -4.51 0.14 -17.84
N ARG A 83 -4.67 1.11 -16.94
CA ARG A 83 -4.61 2.55 -17.27
C ARG A 83 -3.21 2.96 -17.73
N LEU A 84 -2.16 2.44 -17.11
CA LEU A 84 -0.79 2.71 -17.54
C LEU A 84 -0.50 2.09 -18.92
N ALA A 85 -1.01 0.89 -19.19
CA ALA A 85 -0.87 0.22 -20.48
C ALA A 85 -1.65 0.94 -21.61
N SER A 86 -2.76 1.62 -21.30
CA SER A 86 -3.54 2.36 -22.30
C SER A 86 -2.88 3.66 -22.78
N HIS A 87 -1.83 4.13 -22.09
CA HIS A 87 -1.07 5.29 -22.56
C HIS A 87 -0.25 4.89 -23.79
N THR A 88 -0.63 5.43 -24.94
CA THR A 88 0.05 5.26 -26.23
C THR A 88 1.27 6.17 -26.35
N PRO A 89 2.21 5.88 -27.28
CA PRO A 89 3.36 6.75 -27.54
C PRO A 89 2.94 8.20 -27.81
N LEU A 90 3.82 9.13 -27.43
CA LEU A 90 3.59 10.56 -27.57
C LEU A 90 3.29 10.92 -29.03
N ILE A 91 2.18 11.62 -29.22
CA ILE A 91 1.72 12.16 -30.50
C ILE A 91 2.07 13.66 -30.50
N ASP A 92 2.37 14.24 -31.67
CA ASP A 92 2.70 15.68 -31.88
C ASP A 92 1.51 16.63 -31.63
N ASP A 93 0.70 16.39 -30.60
CA ASP A 93 -0.36 17.29 -30.13
C ASP A 93 -0.07 17.69 -28.67
N GLU A 94 0.27 18.96 -28.47
CA GLU A 94 0.59 19.52 -27.15
C GLU A 94 -0.57 19.34 -26.15
N GLN A 95 -1.83 19.46 -26.59
CA GLN A 95 -2.99 19.25 -25.71
C GLN A 95 -3.08 17.79 -25.27
N TYR A 96 -2.72 16.87 -26.15
CA TYR A 96 -2.68 15.45 -25.83
C TYR A 96 -1.56 15.11 -24.83
N ILE A 97 -0.38 15.70 -25.00
CA ILE A 97 0.75 15.55 -24.06
C ILE A 97 0.37 16.06 -22.67
N HIS A 98 -0.30 17.21 -22.58
CA HIS A 98 -0.78 17.74 -21.30
C HIS A 98 -1.81 16.83 -20.62
N ARG A 99 -2.77 16.26 -21.37
CA ARG A 99 -3.73 15.30 -20.81
C ARG A 99 -3.06 14.04 -20.28
N GLN A 100 -2.09 13.49 -21.02
CA GLN A 100 -1.32 12.34 -20.53
C GLN A 100 -0.54 12.67 -19.25
N LEU A 101 -0.01 13.88 -19.12
CA LEU A 101 0.70 14.30 -17.91
C LEU A 101 -0.25 14.39 -16.70
N ASP A 102 -1.45 14.96 -16.89
CA ASP A 102 -2.46 15.04 -15.84
C ASP A 102 -2.92 13.64 -15.40
N ASP A 103 -3.16 12.74 -16.36
CA ASP A 103 -3.54 11.34 -16.07
C ASP A 103 -2.44 10.58 -15.33
N LEU A 104 -1.16 10.74 -15.71
CA LEU A 104 -0.03 10.12 -15.00
C LEU A 104 0.14 10.68 -13.59
N ASN A 105 -0.08 11.98 -13.39
CA ASN A 105 -0.05 12.59 -12.06
C ASN A 105 -1.18 12.06 -11.17
N GLU A 106 -2.36 11.80 -11.75
CA GLU A 106 -3.45 11.17 -11.01
C GLU A 106 -3.15 9.71 -10.68
N LEU A 107 -2.58 8.95 -11.62
CA LEU A 107 -2.10 7.59 -11.36
C LEU A 107 -1.04 7.56 -10.25
N ASP A 108 -0.11 8.52 -10.22
CA ASP A 108 0.90 8.63 -9.16
C ASP A 108 0.27 8.86 -7.78
N LYS A 109 -0.73 9.74 -7.67
CA LYS A 109 -1.46 9.95 -6.40
C LYS A 109 -2.19 8.69 -5.95
N GLN A 110 -2.85 8.00 -6.87
CA GLN A 110 -3.53 6.74 -6.56
C GLN A 110 -2.52 5.68 -6.10
N LEU A 111 -1.36 5.61 -6.74
CA LEU A 111 -0.29 4.70 -6.39
C LEU A 111 0.29 4.98 -4.99
N GLN A 112 0.43 6.25 -4.61
CA GLN A 112 0.86 6.66 -3.27
C GLN A 112 -0.19 6.30 -2.21
N SER A 113 -1.49 6.40 -2.56
CA SER A 113 -2.57 6.08 -1.63
C SER A 113 -2.57 4.60 -1.20
N ILE A 114 -2.13 3.68 -2.07
CA ILE A 114 -2.10 2.24 -1.79
C ILE A 114 -0.81 1.77 -1.10
N GLU A 115 0.22 2.62 -0.97
CA GLU A 115 1.49 2.25 -0.33
C GLU A 115 1.29 1.76 1.12
N LYS A 116 0.44 2.46 1.88
CA LYS A 116 0.14 2.10 3.27
C LYS A 116 -0.51 0.71 3.35
N SER A 117 -1.47 0.45 2.47
CA SER A 117 -2.18 -0.83 2.39
C SER A 117 -1.25 -1.99 2.02
N ILE A 118 -0.27 -1.78 1.15
CA ILE A 118 0.75 -2.79 0.84
C ILE A 118 1.63 -3.12 2.06
N LYS A 119 2.07 -2.09 2.81
CA LYS A 119 2.84 -2.30 4.05
C LYS A 119 2.04 -3.03 5.12
N GLU A 120 0.76 -2.70 5.24
CA GLU A 120 -0.17 -3.38 6.14
C GLU A 120 -0.34 -4.86 5.75
N LEU A 121 -0.56 -5.16 4.47
CA LEU A 121 -0.66 -6.52 3.96
C LEU A 121 0.61 -7.34 4.26
N LEU A 122 1.80 -6.76 4.06
CA LEU A 122 3.07 -7.43 4.36
C LEU A 122 3.23 -7.71 5.86
N THR A 123 2.65 -6.88 6.72
CA THR A 123 2.71 -7.06 8.18
C THR A 123 1.73 -8.16 8.62
N GLN A 124 0.47 -8.09 8.18
CA GLN A 124 -0.55 -9.08 8.51
C GLN A 124 -0.19 -10.47 7.96
N SER A 125 0.38 -10.54 6.76
CA SER A 125 0.86 -11.80 6.15
C SER A 125 1.91 -12.51 7.00
N LYS A 126 2.85 -11.76 7.58
CA LYS A 126 3.88 -12.29 8.49
C LYS A 126 3.28 -12.71 9.83
N GLN A 127 2.32 -11.95 10.36
CA GLN A 127 1.65 -12.28 11.61
C GLN A 127 0.86 -13.59 11.52
N LEU A 128 0.22 -13.85 10.38
CA LEU A 128 -0.48 -15.11 10.11
C LEU A 128 0.45 -16.31 9.87
N GLY A 129 1.74 -16.07 9.60
CA GLY A 129 2.72 -17.13 9.33
C GLY A 129 2.38 -17.97 8.10
N ASN A 130 1.63 -17.43 7.15
CA ASN A 130 1.16 -18.16 5.97
C ASN A 130 2.06 -17.85 4.76
N ASP A 131 2.93 -18.80 4.40
CA ASP A 131 3.89 -18.67 3.30
C ASP A 131 3.24 -18.27 1.96
N LYS A 132 2.06 -18.79 1.66
CA LYS A 132 1.36 -18.47 0.40
C LYS A 132 0.95 -17.00 0.39
N LEU A 133 0.43 -16.51 1.50
CA LEU A 133 -0.05 -15.15 1.62
C LEU A 133 1.11 -14.14 1.73
N ILE A 134 2.25 -14.54 2.31
CA ILE A 134 3.51 -13.79 2.23
C ILE A 134 3.99 -13.66 0.77
N ARG A 135 3.99 -14.75 -0.01
CA ARG A 135 4.37 -14.67 -1.43
C ARG A 135 3.44 -13.76 -2.24
N ILE A 136 2.13 -13.79 -1.98
CA ILE A 136 1.16 -12.90 -2.63
C ILE A 136 1.45 -11.44 -2.27
N SER A 137 1.73 -11.14 -0.99
CA SER A 137 2.04 -9.78 -0.56
C SER A 137 3.34 -9.25 -1.19
N GLU A 138 4.37 -10.10 -1.32
CA GLU A 138 5.61 -9.78 -2.02
C GLU A 138 5.38 -9.52 -3.52
N GLN A 139 4.56 -10.34 -4.18
CA GLN A 139 4.20 -10.14 -5.59
C GLN A 139 3.47 -8.82 -5.83
N LEU A 140 2.48 -8.49 -4.98
CA LEU A 140 1.75 -7.22 -5.07
C LEU A 140 2.70 -6.03 -4.80
N THR A 141 3.62 -6.17 -3.85
CA THR A 141 4.65 -5.16 -3.59
C THR A 141 5.53 -4.93 -4.81
N SER A 142 5.99 -6.01 -5.45
CA SER A 142 6.83 -5.92 -6.65
C SER A 142 6.09 -5.27 -7.82
N ARG A 143 4.82 -5.62 -8.06
CA ARG A 143 3.99 -5.00 -9.10
C ARG A 143 3.80 -3.51 -8.85
N TRP A 144 3.49 -3.13 -7.60
CA TRP A 144 3.40 -1.72 -7.21
C TRP A 144 4.69 -0.94 -7.47
N GLN A 145 5.86 -1.51 -7.12
CA GLN A 145 7.16 -0.89 -7.39
C GLN A 145 7.43 -0.74 -8.89
N GLN A 146 7.03 -1.72 -9.70
CA GLN A 146 7.16 -1.66 -11.15
C GLN A 146 6.32 -0.53 -11.74
N ILE A 147 5.04 -0.45 -11.37
CA ILE A 147 4.14 0.63 -11.80
C ILE A 147 4.72 1.99 -11.41
N ASN A 148 5.25 2.11 -10.19
CA ASN A 148 5.90 3.33 -9.72
C ASN A 148 7.07 3.73 -10.62
N SER A 149 7.94 2.76 -10.94
CA SER A 149 9.08 3.01 -11.80
C SER A 149 8.66 3.44 -13.21
N GLU A 150 7.65 2.79 -13.78
CA GLU A 150 7.15 3.10 -15.11
C GLU A 150 6.48 4.48 -15.19
N ILE A 151 5.64 4.84 -14.21
CA ILE A 151 5.05 6.19 -14.11
C ILE A 151 6.15 7.25 -14.03
N ASN A 152 7.13 7.05 -13.16
CA ASN A 152 8.26 7.96 -13.02
C ASN A 152 9.07 8.10 -14.31
N GLN A 153 9.31 7.00 -15.02
CA GLN A 153 10.01 7.02 -16.30
C GLN A 153 9.20 7.81 -17.34
N ARG A 154 7.91 7.56 -17.46
CA ARG A 154 7.03 8.26 -18.42
C ARG A 154 6.92 9.74 -18.13
N ASN A 155 6.76 10.13 -16.86
CA ASN A 155 6.76 11.53 -16.46
C ASN A 155 8.05 12.26 -16.87
N ARG A 156 9.21 11.62 -16.69
CA ARG A 156 10.49 12.18 -17.16
C ARG A 156 10.55 12.31 -18.67
N SER A 157 10.09 11.30 -19.41
CA SER A 157 10.07 11.33 -20.88
C SER A 157 9.14 12.43 -21.41
N ILE A 158 7.97 12.62 -20.81
CA ILE A 158 7.04 13.70 -21.17
C ILE A 158 7.66 15.06 -20.87
N ALA A 159 8.26 15.24 -19.70
CA ALA A 159 8.93 16.49 -19.34
C ALA A 159 10.04 16.86 -20.34
N GLN A 160 10.85 15.87 -20.75
CA GLN A 160 11.89 16.05 -21.77
C GLN A 160 11.30 16.39 -23.16
N CYS A 161 10.21 15.74 -23.54
CA CYS A 161 9.52 16.01 -24.80
C CYS A 161 8.98 17.46 -24.83
N LEU A 162 8.30 17.90 -23.77
CA LEU A 162 7.80 19.26 -23.65
C LEU A 162 8.91 20.31 -23.70
N GLU A 163 10.05 20.05 -23.04
CA GLU A 163 11.19 20.96 -23.08
C GLU A 163 11.81 21.07 -24.49
N THR A 164 11.89 19.93 -25.19
CA THR A 164 12.39 19.89 -26.57
C THR A 164 11.42 20.63 -27.50
N HIS A 165 10.12 20.44 -27.33
CA HIS A 165 9.09 21.12 -28.11
C HIS A 165 9.16 22.64 -27.94
N ARG A 166 9.23 23.13 -26.69
CA ARG A 166 9.38 24.58 -26.39
C ARG A 166 10.65 25.18 -26.98
N SER A 167 11.75 24.42 -26.95
CA SER A 167 13.02 24.85 -27.55
C SER A 167 12.89 24.97 -29.06
N PHE A 168 12.22 24.01 -29.71
CA PHE A 168 11.97 24.03 -31.14
C PHE A 168 11.04 25.19 -31.54
N GLU A 169 9.92 25.39 -30.83
CA GLU A 169 9.01 26.52 -31.10
C GLU A 169 9.72 27.87 -31.00
N THR A 170 10.55 28.05 -29.97
CA THR A 170 11.35 29.28 -29.80
C THR A 170 12.25 29.53 -31.01
N LEU A 171 12.98 28.51 -31.46
CA LEU A 171 13.86 28.62 -32.63
C LEU A 171 13.08 28.89 -33.92
N TYR A 172 11.97 28.18 -34.11
CA TYR A 172 11.11 28.34 -35.29
C TYR A 172 10.53 29.76 -35.38
N GLN A 173 10.06 30.32 -34.26
CA GLN A 173 9.57 31.70 -34.21
C GLN A 173 10.68 32.72 -34.50
N GLN A 174 11.88 32.51 -33.96
CA GLN A 174 13.04 33.37 -34.24
C GLN A 174 13.43 33.36 -35.71
N GLU A 175 13.51 32.18 -36.33
CA GLU A 175 13.81 32.05 -37.76
C GLU A 175 12.71 32.67 -38.64
N GLY A 176 11.44 32.45 -38.29
CA GLY A 176 10.30 33.07 -38.97
C GLY A 176 10.40 34.60 -38.98
N HIS A 177 10.68 35.22 -37.82
CA HIS A 177 10.90 36.66 -37.73
C HIS A 177 12.09 37.15 -38.56
N ILE A 178 13.18 36.38 -38.63
CA ILE A 178 14.32 36.73 -39.49
C ILE A 178 13.92 36.68 -40.96
N LEU A 179 13.20 35.65 -41.39
CA LEU A 179 12.73 35.51 -42.77
C LEU A 179 11.75 36.62 -43.15
N ASP A 180 10.79 36.95 -42.29
CA ASP A 180 9.84 38.06 -42.51
C ASP A 180 10.58 39.40 -42.66
N ASN A 181 11.57 39.65 -41.80
CA ASN A 181 12.40 40.86 -41.87
C ASN A 181 13.23 40.90 -43.16
N LEU A 182 13.81 39.77 -43.59
CA LEU A 182 14.56 39.68 -44.83
C LEU A 182 13.65 39.91 -46.05
N GLN A 183 12.44 39.35 -46.04
CA GLN A 183 11.45 39.55 -47.09
C GLN A 183 11.04 41.03 -47.19
N GLN A 184 10.70 41.68 -46.06
CA GLN A 184 10.40 43.12 -46.05
C GLN A 184 11.57 43.96 -46.58
N ARG A 185 12.80 43.61 -46.21
CA ARG A 185 14.00 44.29 -46.73
C ARG A 185 14.13 44.12 -48.24
N ILE A 186 13.91 42.93 -48.78
CA ILE A 186 13.97 42.68 -50.23
C ILE A 186 12.87 43.47 -50.96
N GLU A 187 11.65 43.49 -50.43
CA GLU A 187 10.51 44.22 -51.02
C GLU A 187 10.73 45.74 -51.03
N THR A 188 11.53 46.26 -50.09
CA THR A 188 11.87 47.69 -49.99
C THR A 188 13.16 48.07 -50.71
N LEU A 189 13.89 47.12 -51.30
CA LEU A 189 15.05 47.43 -52.14
C LEU A 189 14.58 48.13 -53.42
N GLU A 190 15.00 49.38 -53.62
CA GLU A 190 14.81 50.07 -54.88
C GLU A 190 15.55 49.33 -56.02
N PRO A 191 15.03 49.35 -57.26
CA PRO A 191 15.71 48.77 -58.40
C PRO A 191 17.11 49.39 -58.56
N ILE A 192 18.09 48.54 -58.84
CA ILE A 192 19.51 48.94 -58.99
C ILE A 192 19.57 50.15 -59.94
N PRO A 193 20.09 51.30 -59.50
CA PRO A 193 20.16 52.47 -60.35
C PRO A 193 21.04 52.16 -61.55
N THR A 194 20.50 52.33 -62.76
CA THR A 194 21.22 52.14 -64.03
C THR A 194 22.20 53.27 -64.33
N ASP A 195 22.22 54.32 -63.49
CA ASP A 195 23.18 55.43 -63.59
C ASP A 195 24.56 55.03 -63.00
N PRO A 196 25.64 55.06 -63.81
CA PRO A 196 27.00 54.74 -63.38
C PRO A 196 27.51 55.55 -62.17
N ASN A 197 27.03 56.78 -62.00
CA ASN A 197 27.44 57.63 -60.87
C ASN A 197 26.78 57.20 -59.55
N LYS A 198 25.53 56.72 -59.61
CA LYS A 198 24.82 56.17 -58.43
C LYS A 198 25.36 54.79 -58.04
N LEU A 199 25.75 53.96 -59.00
CA LEU A 199 26.44 52.68 -58.76
C LEU A 199 27.77 52.87 -58.03
N ARG A 200 28.56 53.88 -58.42
CA ARG A 200 29.82 54.24 -57.73
C ARG A 200 29.61 54.74 -56.30
N LEU A 201 28.47 55.38 -56.02
CA LEU A 201 28.13 55.87 -54.68
C LEU A 201 27.69 54.72 -53.75
N MET A 202 26.87 53.78 -54.25
CA MET A 202 26.47 52.57 -53.51
C MET A 202 27.65 51.64 -53.23
N ALA A 203 28.57 51.47 -54.19
CA ALA A 203 29.76 50.63 -54.00
C ALA A 203 30.72 51.17 -52.91
N LYS A 204 30.73 52.49 -52.66
CA LYS A 204 31.51 53.09 -51.56
C LYS A 204 30.86 52.94 -50.19
N THR A 205 29.54 52.76 -50.12
CA THR A 205 28.80 52.68 -48.85
C THR A 205 28.75 51.27 -48.26
N VAL A 206 29.10 50.23 -49.04
CA VAL A 206 29.09 48.81 -48.62
C VAL A 206 30.45 48.34 -48.07
N THR A 207 31.50 49.17 -48.15
CA THR A 207 32.85 48.90 -47.60
C THR A 207 33.09 49.58 -46.24
N VAL A 208 32.25 49.27 -45.24
CA VAL A 208 32.56 49.45 -43.81
C VAL A 208 32.05 48.23 -43.06
#